data_AF-S2J8J6-F1
#
_entry.id   AF-S2J8J6-F1
#
_cell.length_a   1.000
_cell.length_b   1.000
_cell.length_c   1.000
_cell.angle_alpha   90.00
_cell.angle_beta   90.00
_cell.angle_gamma   90.00
#
_symmetry.space_group_name_H-M   'P 1'
#
loop_
_entity.id
_entity.type
_entity.pdbx_description
1 polymer ?
#
loop_
_entity_poly.entity_id
_entity_poly.type
_entity_poly.pdbx_seq_one_letter_code
_entity_poly.pdbx_strand_id
1 'polypeptide(L)'
;MKSARRSLKDTSDNKRRWRDKFKQQCNDRIKEARQEQISKIRENQWMPKILEQEWSQFKKDNEEAMRKEGIDDIDNLIEESILDDEAEIYLREEEQELGQAMEELYQTVVCVNCQKAALISSQIKGVPVLSCPQCGFYATEMCTGAILNASQNHSAYCQGLISYALEPGTDDTIVATCNICDLWDMFNM
;
A
#
# COMPACT_ATOMS: atom_id res chain seq x y z
N MET A 1 75.80 21.51 -27.82
CA MET A 1 74.85 20.43 -28.19
C MET A 1 75.19 19.15 -27.43
N LYS A 2 74.42 18.79 -26.40
CA LYS A 2 74.43 17.44 -25.81
C LYS A 2 72.99 17.00 -25.56
N SER A 3 72.62 16.02 -26.36
CA SER A 3 71.40 15.21 -26.43
C SER A 3 70.64 15.02 -25.11
N ALA A 4 69.40 15.51 -25.07
CA ALA A 4 68.39 15.15 -24.06
C ALA A 4 67.73 13.81 -24.43
N ARG A 5 68.51 12.71 -24.52
CA ARG A 5 67.93 11.37 -24.47
C ARG A 5 67.77 10.97 -23.01
N ARG A 6 66.66 11.37 -22.39
CA ARG A 6 66.21 10.75 -21.13
C ARG A 6 66.01 9.26 -21.40
N SER A 7 66.69 8.43 -20.62
CA SER A 7 66.69 6.97 -20.76
C SER A 7 65.25 6.43 -20.65
N LEU A 8 64.76 5.79 -21.70
CA LEU A 8 63.42 5.15 -21.75
C LEU A 8 63.20 4.17 -20.58
N LYS A 9 64.27 3.59 -20.03
CA LYS A 9 64.25 2.69 -18.86
C LYS A 9 63.65 3.36 -17.61
N ASP A 10 63.97 4.63 -17.37
CA ASP A 10 63.58 5.36 -16.16
C ASP A 10 62.08 5.70 -16.13
N THR A 11 61.48 5.88 -17.32
CA THR A 11 60.03 6.07 -17.46
C THR A 11 59.24 4.78 -17.29
N SER A 12 59.83 3.62 -17.60
CA SER A 12 59.20 2.32 -17.42
C SER A 12 59.11 1.93 -15.94
N ASP A 13 60.19 2.17 -15.18
CA ASP A 13 60.25 1.86 -13.75
C ASP A 13 59.33 2.77 -12.93
N ASN A 14 59.22 4.05 -13.27
CA ASN A 14 58.25 4.95 -12.64
C ASN A 14 56.80 4.56 -12.93
N LYS A 15 56.49 4.14 -14.16
CA LYS A 15 55.16 3.60 -14.51
C LYS A 15 54.86 2.32 -13.75
N ARG A 16 55.85 1.44 -13.56
CA ARG A 16 55.71 0.22 -12.76
C ARG A 16 55.44 0.54 -11.29
N ARG A 17 56.24 1.41 -10.67
CA ARG A 17 56.04 1.85 -9.27
C ARG A 17 54.68 2.50 -9.05
N TRP A 18 54.23 3.35 -9.97
CA TRP A 18 52.90 3.96 -9.89
C TRP A 18 51.79 2.92 -9.98
N ARG A 19 51.88 1.96 -10.91
CA ARG A 19 50.90 0.86 -11.02
C ARG A 19 50.88 -0.01 -9.77
N ASP A 20 52.04 -0.33 -9.20
CA ASP A 20 52.13 -1.15 -7.99
C ASP A 20 51.54 -0.41 -6.79
N LYS A 21 51.82 0.89 -6.65
CA LYS A 21 51.21 1.75 -5.63
C LYS A 21 49.69 1.86 -5.80
N PHE A 22 49.21 2.02 -7.03
CA PHE A 22 47.77 2.10 -7.33
C PHE A 22 47.07 0.77 -7.03
N LYS A 23 47.66 -0.37 -7.43
CA LYS A 23 47.15 -1.70 -7.08
C LYS A 23 47.10 -1.91 -5.57
N GLN A 24 48.12 -1.48 -4.85
CA GLN A 24 48.16 -1.56 -3.39
C GLN A 24 47.04 -0.72 -2.77
N GLN A 25 46.87 0.54 -3.19
CA GLN A 25 45.78 1.39 -2.72
C GLN A 25 44.40 0.81 -3.02
N CYS A 26 44.19 0.21 -4.19
CA CYS A 26 42.92 -0.47 -4.49
C CYS A 26 42.70 -1.70 -3.60
N ASN A 27 43.74 -2.50 -3.37
CA ASN A 27 43.66 -3.66 -2.48
C ASN A 27 43.37 -3.26 -1.03
N ASP A 28 43.99 -2.19 -0.55
CA ASP A 28 43.79 -1.69 0.81
C ASP A 28 42.36 -1.16 0.98
N ARG A 29 41.84 -0.40 0.01
CA ARG A 29 40.43 0.04 0.01
C ARG A 29 39.44 -1.12 0.02
N ILE A 30 39.72 -2.20 -0.72
CA ILE A 30 38.87 -3.40 -0.72
C ILE A 30 38.90 -4.10 0.65
N LYS A 31 40.08 -4.20 1.28
CA LYS A 31 40.21 -4.77 2.63
C LYS A 31 39.48 -3.95 3.67
N GLU A 32 39.61 -2.62 3.62
CA GLU A 32 38.92 -1.70 4.53
C GLU A 32 37.41 -1.79 4.36
N ALA A 33 36.89 -1.76 3.14
CA ALA A 33 35.46 -1.89 2.87
C ALA A 33 34.91 -3.24 3.36
N ARG A 34 35.67 -4.33 3.20
CA ARG A 34 35.29 -5.65 3.72
C ARG A 34 35.26 -5.67 5.25
N GLN A 35 36.24 -5.03 5.90
CA GLN A 35 36.30 -4.94 7.36
C GLN A 35 35.14 -4.10 7.91
N GLU A 36 34.79 -3.00 7.25
CA GLU A 36 33.65 -2.15 7.60
C GLU A 36 32.32 -2.90 7.50
N GLN A 37 32.12 -3.70 6.43
CA GLN A 37 30.93 -4.55 6.31
C GLN A 37 30.84 -5.60 7.42
N ILE A 38 31.96 -6.22 7.80
CA ILE A 38 31.99 -7.19 8.91
C ILE A 38 31.64 -6.49 10.23
N SER A 39 32.16 -5.29 10.49
CA SER A 39 31.83 -4.50 11.68
C SER A 39 30.34 -4.15 11.73
N LYS A 40 29.75 -3.69 10.61
CA LYS A 40 28.31 -3.40 10.52
C LYS A 40 27.45 -4.63 10.79
N ILE A 41 27.82 -5.79 10.25
CA ILE A 41 27.10 -7.05 10.52
C ILE A 41 27.16 -7.40 12.00
N ARG A 42 28.32 -7.23 12.65
CA ARG A 42 28.47 -7.49 14.09
C ARG A 42 27.64 -6.54 14.93
N GLU A 43 27.63 -5.24 14.64
CA GLU A 43 26.78 -4.24 15.30
C GLU A 43 25.30 -4.57 15.15
N ASN A 44 24.86 -4.89 13.92
CA ASN A 44 23.47 -5.25 13.63
C ASN A 44 23.03 -6.54 14.33
N GLN A 45 23.95 -7.46 14.64
CA GLN A 45 23.65 -8.69 15.40
C GLN A 45 23.77 -8.50 16.92
N TRP A 46 24.39 -7.42 17.38
CA TRP A 46 24.59 -7.16 18.81
C TRP A 46 23.32 -6.61 19.46
N MET A 47 22.65 -5.67 18.80
CA MET A 47 21.40 -5.08 19.31
C MET A 47 20.27 -6.10 19.52
N PRO A 48 19.97 -7.03 18.60
CA PRO A 48 18.95 -8.06 18.83
C PRO A 48 19.27 -8.96 20.03
N LYS A 49 20.56 -9.29 20.25
CA LYS A 49 20.98 -10.11 21.39
C LYS A 49 20.85 -9.37 22.72
N ILE A 50 21.15 -8.08 22.74
CA ILE A 50 20.96 -7.23 23.92
C ILE A 50 19.47 -7.14 24.25
N LEU A 51 18.62 -6.88 23.25
CA LEU A 51 17.17 -6.83 23.43
C LEU A 51 16.60 -8.17 23.91
N GLU A 52 17.08 -9.29 23.37
CA GLU A 52 16.66 -10.62 23.83
C GLU A 52 17.06 -10.89 25.29
N GLN A 53 18.26 -10.46 25.70
CA GLN A 53 18.72 -10.57 27.09
C GLN A 53 17.91 -9.66 28.03
N GLU A 54 17.71 -8.40 27.67
CA GLU A 54 16.91 -7.45 28.45
C GLU A 54 15.46 -7.93 28.58
N TRP A 55 14.88 -8.44 27.50
CA TRP A 55 13.52 -8.99 27.52
C TRP A 55 13.41 -10.24 28.40
N SER A 56 14.39 -11.15 28.33
CA SER A 56 14.43 -12.32 29.20
C SER A 56 14.58 -11.93 30.67
N GLN A 57 15.37 -10.89 30.97
CA GLN A 57 15.55 -10.41 32.32
C GLN A 57 14.27 -9.73 32.84
N PHE A 58 13.65 -8.88 32.03
CA PHE A 58 12.37 -8.24 32.34
C PHE A 58 11.27 -9.28 32.66
N LYS A 59 11.13 -10.33 31.84
CA LYS A 59 10.17 -11.41 32.10
C LYS A 59 10.40 -12.07 33.46
N LYS A 60 11.66 -12.40 33.76
CA LYS A 60 12.03 -13.04 35.02
C LYS A 60 11.74 -12.16 36.23
N ASP A 61 12.06 -10.87 36.13
CA ASP A 61 11.81 -9.90 37.21
C ASP A 61 10.31 -9.71 37.43
N ASN A 62 9.53 -9.68 36.34
CA ASN A 62 8.08 -9.56 36.40
C ASN A 62 7.40 -10.82 36.98
N GLU A 63 7.83 -12.02 36.56
CA GLU A 63 7.37 -13.29 37.14
C GLU A 63 7.71 -13.39 38.63
N GLU A 64 8.89 -12.92 39.05
CA GLU A 64 9.27 -12.89 40.46
C GLU A 64 8.45 -11.87 41.26
N ALA A 65 8.14 -10.71 40.66
CA ALA A 65 7.28 -9.70 41.27
C ALA A 65 5.85 -10.23 41.46
N MET A 66 5.27 -10.83 40.41
CA MET A 66 3.94 -11.47 40.47
C MET A 66 3.88 -12.58 41.53
N ARG A 67 4.91 -13.44 41.59
CA ARG A 67 5.01 -14.48 42.63
C ARG A 67 5.09 -13.89 44.05
N LYS A 68 5.80 -12.77 44.24
CA LYS A 68 5.86 -12.07 45.54
C LYS A 68 4.51 -11.49 45.95
N GLU A 69 3.68 -11.11 44.99
CA GLU A 69 2.32 -10.62 45.21
C GLU A 69 1.27 -11.76 45.31
N GLY A 70 1.70 -13.02 45.21
CA GLY A 70 0.83 -14.20 45.35
C GLY A 70 0.03 -14.54 44.09
N ILE A 71 0.42 -14.01 42.95
CA ILE A 71 -0.16 -14.30 41.64
C ILE A 71 0.59 -15.50 41.04
N ASP A 72 0.07 -16.70 41.27
CA ASP A 72 0.69 -17.96 40.81
C ASP A 72 0.06 -18.55 39.54
N ASP A 73 -1.07 -17.99 39.06
CA ASP A 73 -1.82 -18.52 37.92
C ASP A 73 -2.19 -17.42 36.91
N ILE A 74 -1.24 -17.13 36.02
CA ILE A 74 -1.37 -16.13 34.95
C ILE A 74 -2.48 -16.51 33.97
N ASP A 75 -2.68 -17.82 33.74
CA ASP A 75 -3.69 -18.32 32.80
C ASP A 75 -5.11 -18.02 33.32
N ASN A 76 -5.35 -18.15 34.64
CA ASN A 76 -6.62 -17.75 35.26
C ASN A 76 -6.88 -16.23 35.18
N LEU A 77 -5.84 -15.39 35.29
CA LEU A 77 -5.97 -13.92 35.14
C LEU A 77 -6.23 -13.49 33.70
N ILE A 78 -5.64 -14.18 32.72
CA ILE A 78 -5.92 -13.96 31.31
C ILE A 78 -7.37 -14.32 31.01
N GLU A 79 -7.85 -15.48 31.50
CA GLU A 79 -9.24 -15.90 31.37
C GLU A 79 -10.22 -14.93 32.06
N GLU A 80 -9.90 -14.44 33.27
CA GLU A 80 -10.71 -13.40 33.94
C GLU A 80 -10.75 -12.08 33.16
N SER A 81 -9.63 -11.64 32.55
CA SER A 81 -9.62 -10.41 31.73
C SER A 81 -10.33 -10.55 30.38
N ILE A 82 -10.43 -11.77 29.84
CA ILE A 82 -11.19 -12.07 28.62
C ILE A 82 -12.70 -12.08 28.91
N LEU A 83 -13.09 -12.35 30.16
CA LEU A 83 -14.48 -12.38 30.62
C LEU A 83 -15.00 -11.01 31.10
N ASP A 84 -14.17 -9.96 31.11
CA ASP A 84 -14.64 -8.61 31.40
C ASP A 84 -15.55 -8.13 30.25
N ASP A 85 -16.83 -7.93 30.57
CA ASP A 85 -17.93 -7.49 29.68
C ASP A 85 -17.56 -6.25 28.83
N GLU A 86 -16.55 -5.48 29.25
CA GLU A 86 -16.02 -4.29 28.57
C GLU A 86 -15.24 -4.63 27.29
N ALA A 87 -14.56 -5.77 27.23
CA ALA A 87 -13.86 -6.23 26.03
C ALA A 87 -14.84 -6.68 24.94
N GLU A 88 -15.96 -7.31 25.32
CA GLU A 88 -17.01 -7.71 24.38
C GLU A 88 -17.73 -6.49 23.80
N ILE A 89 -17.99 -5.46 24.60
CA ILE A 89 -18.56 -4.19 24.13
C ILE A 89 -17.62 -3.52 23.13
N TYR A 90 -16.32 -3.46 23.43
CA TYR A 90 -15.33 -2.83 22.56
C TYR A 90 -15.20 -3.56 21.21
N LEU A 91 -15.17 -4.90 21.22
CA LEU A 91 -15.13 -5.71 20.01
C LEU A 91 -16.41 -5.53 19.17
N ARG A 92 -17.56 -5.39 19.81
CA ARG A 92 -18.85 -5.19 19.12
C ARG A 92 -18.94 -3.78 18.50
N GLU A 93 -18.42 -2.77 19.18
CA GLU A 93 -18.31 -1.40 18.64
C GLU A 93 -17.33 -1.36 17.45
N GLU A 94 -16.17 -2.01 17.56
CA GLU A 94 -15.19 -2.10 16.47
C GLU A 94 -15.75 -2.87 15.26
N GLU A 95 -16.48 -3.96 15.47
CA GLU A 95 -17.14 -4.72 14.38
C GLU A 95 -18.23 -3.88 13.70
N GLN A 96 -18.96 -3.06 14.46
CA GLN A 96 -20.00 -2.18 13.93
C GLN A 96 -19.41 -1.00 13.14
N GLU A 97 -18.34 -0.37 13.62
CA GLU A 97 -17.62 0.69 12.91
C GLU A 97 -16.93 0.15 11.65
N LEU A 98 -16.31 -1.03 11.72
CA LEU A 98 -15.70 -1.68 10.57
C LEU A 98 -16.76 -2.07 9.53
N GLY A 99 -17.93 -2.54 9.97
CA GLY A 99 -19.06 -2.85 9.09
C GLY A 99 -19.55 -1.62 8.33
N GLN A 100 -19.69 -0.48 9.01
CA GLN A 100 -20.07 0.79 8.38
C GLN A 100 -19.01 1.30 7.40
N ALA A 101 -17.73 1.28 7.79
CA ALA A 101 -16.63 1.70 6.91
C ALA A 101 -16.48 0.79 5.68
N MET A 102 -16.70 -0.52 5.84
CA MET A 102 -16.75 -1.45 4.71
C MET A 102 -17.93 -1.18 3.79
N GLU A 103 -19.12 -0.91 4.33
CA GLU A 103 -20.31 -0.58 3.54
C GLU A 103 -20.11 0.71 2.72
N GLU A 104 -19.50 1.73 3.31
CA GLU A 104 -19.08 2.95 2.61
C GLU A 104 -18.03 2.68 1.51
N LEU A 105 -17.07 1.80 1.77
CA LEU A 105 -16.08 1.36 0.76
C LEU A 105 -16.73 0.57 -0.37
N TYR A 106 -17.66 -0.34 -0.07
CA TYR A 106 -18.41 -1.10 -1.08
C TYR A 106 -19.33 -0.20 -1.92
N GLN A 107 -19.74 0.95 -1.40
CA GLN A 107 -20.55 1.94 -2.11
C GLN A 107 -19.73 2.90 -2.99
N THR A 108 -18.39 2.81 -3.02
CA THR A 108 -17.60 3.61 -3.97
C THR A 108 -17.77 3.10 -5.41
N VAL A 109 -18.87 3.51 -6.04
CA VAL A 109 -19.16 3.22 -7.44
C VAL A 109 -18.22 4.05 -8.33
N VAL A 110 -17.39 3.37 -9.12
CA VAL A 110 -16.54 4.02 -10.13
C VAL A 110 -17.44 4.60 -11.23
N CYS A 111 -17.13 5.80 -11.70
CA CYS A 111 -17.88 6.46 -12.76
C CYS A 111 -17.92 5.60 -14.03
N VAL A 112 -19.12 5.20 -14.45
CA VAL A 112 -19.34 4.35 -15.63
C VAL A 112 -18.96 5.01 -16.96
N ASN A 113 -18.98 6.35 -17.03
CA ASN A 113 -18.62 7.11 -18.23
C ASN A 113 -17.09 7.21 -18.41
N CYS A 114 -16.39 7.75 -17.40
CA CYS A 114 -14.95 8.01 -17.54
C CYS A 114 -14.03 6.96 -16.93
N GLN A 115 -14.53 6.11 -16.03
CA GLN A 115 -13.81 5.04 -15.31
C GLN A 115 -12.55 5.49 -14.55
N LYS A 116 -12.39 6.79 -14.29
CA LYS A 116 -11.18 7.37 -13.69
C LYS A 116 -11.37 7.91 -12.27
N ALA A 117 -12.61 8.04 -11.80
CA ALA A 117 -12.94 8.57 -10.49
C ALA A 117 -14.16 7.87 -9.91
N ALA A 118 -14.22 7.76 -8.58
CA ALA A 118 -15.43 7.37 -7.87
C ALA A 118 -16.51 8.45 -7.99
N LEU A 119 -17.76 8.03 -8.00
CA LEU A 119 -18.91 8.93 -7.90
C LEU A 119 -19.02 9.45 -6.46
N ILE A 120 -19.36 10.73 -6.33
CA ILE A 120 -19.59 11.40 -5.05
C ILE A 120 -21.04 11.86 -4.95
N SER A 121 -21.62 11.77 -3.77
CA SER A 121 -22.97 12.26 -3.49
C SER A 121 -23.03 13.77 -3.67
N SER A 122 -24.02 14.23 -4.44
CA SER A 122 -24.24 15.63 -4.79
C SER A 122 -25.74 15.90 -4.96
N GLN A 123 -26.10 17.15 -5.21
CA GLN A 123 -27.47 17.55 -5.50
C GLN A 123 -27.53 18.40 -6.77
N ILE A 124 -28.40 18.00 -7.71
CA ILE A 124 -28.69 18.76 -8.93
C ILE A 124 -30.17 19.09 -8.93
N LYS A 125 -30.50 20.39 -8.99
CA LYS A 125 -31.88 20.90 -8.95
C LYS A 125 -32.71 20.36 -7.76
N GLY A 126 -32.05 20.09 -6.63
CA GLY A 126 -32.68 19.56 -5.41
C GLY A 126 -32.91 18.05 -5.39
N VAL A 127 -32.46 17.32 -6.41
CA VAL A 127 -32.51 15.85 -6.46
C VAL A 127 -31.15 15.28 -6.04
N PRO A 128 -31.11 14.31 -5.10
CA PRO A 128 -29.87 13.63 -4.72
C PRO A 128 -29.37 12.77 -5.89
N VAL A 129 -28.12 12.97 -6.27
CA VAL A 129 -27.47 12.29 -7.40
C VAL A 129 -26.05 11.89 -7.03
N LEU A 130 -25.56 10.85 -7.67
CA LEU A 130 -24.15 10.47 -7.69
C LEU A 130 -23.48 11.17 -8.89
N SER A 131 -22.44 11.95 -8.63
CA SER A 131 -21.77 12.78 -9.64
C SER A 131 -20.28 12.49 -9.74
N CYS A 132 -19.72 12.57 -10.95
CA CYS A 132 -18.31 12.35 -11.20
C CYS A 132 -17.55 13.70 -11.20
N PRO A 133 -16.55 13.89 -10.32
CA PRO A 133 -15.80 15.14 -10.23
C PRO A 133 -14.88 15.41 -11.44
N GLN A 134 -14.59 14.39 -12.27
CA GLN A 134 -13.68 14.54 -13.42
C GLN A 134 -14.38 14.80 -14.76
N CYS A 135 -15.52 14.15 -15.03
CA CYS A 135 -16.17 14.22 -16.34
C CYS A 135 -17.55 14.87 -16.31
N GLY A 136 -18.06 15.24 -15.13
CA GLY A 136 -19.38 15.86 -14.99
C GLY A 136 -20.57 14.92 -15.19
N PHE A 137 -20.34 13.62 -15.39
CA PHE A 137 -21.40 12.62 -15.41
C PHE A 137 -22.15 12.61 -14.08
N TYR A 138 -23.47 12.51 -14.12
CA TYR A 138 -24.29 12.33 -12.92
C TYR A 138 -25.47 11.41 -13.23
N ALA A 139 -25.95 10.73 -12.19
CA ALA A 139 -27.13 9.88 -12.24
C ALA A 139 -27.75 9.74 -10.84
N THR A 140 -29.04 9.46 -10.72
CA THR A 140 -29.64 9.06 -9.44
C THR A 140 -29.06 7.71 -8.99
N GLU A 141 -29.12 7.41 -7.69
CA GLU A 141 -28.65 6.11 -7.17
C GLU A 141 -29.40 4.93 -7.82
N MET A 142 -30.73 5.08 -7.98
CA MET A 142 -31.54 4.07 -8.68
C MET A 142 -31.09 3.86 -10.12
N CYS A 143 -30.84 4.95 -10.86
CA CYS A 143 -30.38 4.88 -12.24
C CYS A 143 -28.98 4.26 -12.34
N THR A 144 -28.09 4.60 -11.41
CA THR A 144 -26.75 4.01 -11.30
C THR A 144 -26.83 2.50 -11.03
N GLY A 145 -27.71 2.06 -10.13
CA GLY A 145 -27.96 0.64 -9.88
C GLY A 145 -28.50 -0.10 -11.11
N ALA A 146 -29.42 0.52 -11.86
CA ALA A 146 -29.94 -0.03 -13.10
C ALA A 146 -28.86 -0.17 -14.19
N ILE A 147 -28.00 0.84 -14.33
CA ILE A 147 -26.86 0.83 -15.26
C ILE A 147 -25.88 -0.31 -14.92
N LEU A 148 -25.53 -0.46 -13.64
CA LEU A 148 -24.61 -1.50 -13.19
C LEU A 148 -25.19 -2.90 -13.43
N ASN A 149 -26.48 -3.10 -13.13
CA ASN A 149 -27.15 -4.37 -13.40
C ASN A 149 -27.19 -4.68 -14.92
N ALA A 150 -27.50 -3.69 -15.76
CA ALA A 150 -27.48 -3.84 -17.21
C ALA A 150 -26.06 -4.19 -17.73
N SER A 151 -25.03 -3.53 -17.20
CA SER A 151 -23.62 -3.87 -17.50
C SER A 151 -23.28 -5.31 -17.15
N GLN A 152 -23.65 -5.75 -15.94
CA GLN A 152 -23.38 -7.12 -15.47
C GLN A 152 -24.08 -8.16 -16.34
N ASN A 153 -25.37 -7.95 -16.64
CA ASN A 153 -26.13 -8.87 -17.49
C ASN A 153 -25.56 -8.92 -18.90
N HIS A 154 -25.18 -7.78 -19.49
CA HIS A 154 -24.57 -7.72 -20.80
C HIS A 154 -23.21 -8.44 -20.86
N SER A 155 -22.39 -8.27 -19.82
CA SER A 155 -21.07 -8.92 -19.73
C SER A 155 -21.14 -10.46 -19.73
N ALA A 156 -22.29 -11.03 -19.38
CA ALA A 156 -22.51 -12.47 -19.39
C ALA A 156 -22.53 -13.08 -20.81
N TYR A 157 -22.85 -12.30 -21.85
CA TYR A 157 -22.99 -12.79 -23.23
C TYR A 157 -22.25 -11.96 -24.29
N CYS A 158 -21.71 -10.79 -23.94
CA CYS A 158 -20.92 -9.95 -24.85
C CYS A 158 -19.65 -9.44 -24.16
N GLN A 159 -18.51 -9.55 -24.86
CA GLN A 159 -17.22 -9.02 -24.39
C GLN A 159 -17.02 -7.53 -24.71
N GLY A 160 -18.04 -6.88 -25.26
CA GLY A 160 -18.00 -5.46 -25.61
C GLY A 160 -18.05 -4.56 -24.38
N LEU A 161 -17.51 -3.35 -24.54
CA LEU A 161 -17.57 -2.29 -23.55
C LEU A 161 -18.80 -1.41 -23.84
N ILE A 162 -19.61 -1.17 -22.82
CA ILE A 162 -20.72 -0.23 -22.89
C ILE A 162 -20.22 1.17 -22.52
N SER A 163 -20.46 2.12 -23.42
CA SER A 163 -20.22 3.54 -23.17
C SER A 163 -21.51 4.20 -22.70
N TYR A 164 -21.43 4.93 -21.59
CA TYR A 164 -22.57 5.63 -20.99
C TYR A 164 -22.38 7.15 -21.09
N ALA A 165 -23.35 7.86 -21.65
CA ALA A 165 -23.30 9.31 -21.78
C ALA A 165 -24.67 9.94 -21.54
N LEU A 166 -24.69 11.16 -21.02
CA LEU A 166 -25.90 11.98 -20.97
C LEU A 166 -26.34 12.33 -22.39
N GLU A 167 -27.62 12.16 -22.69
CA GLU A 167 -28.16 12.49 -24.01
C GLU A 167 -28.12 14.01 -24.22
N PRO A 168 -27.53 14.51 -25.32
CA PRO A 168 -27.53 15.94 -25.58
C PRO A 168 -28.96 16.49 -25.73
N GLY A 169 -29.32 17.46 -24.89
CA GLY A 169 -30.61 18.14 -24.95
C GLY A 169 -31.68 17.59 -24.00
N THR A 170 -31.36 16.54 -23.23
CA THR A 170 -32.14 16.12 -22.07
C THR A 170 -31.29 16.24 -20.81
N ASP A 171 -31.95 16.46 -19.66
CA ASP A 171 -31.26 16.57 -18.36
C ASP A 171 -31.41 15.29 -17.53
N ASP A 172 -32.20 14.33 -18.02
CA ASP A 172 -32.71 13.16 -17.33
C ASP A 172 -32.46 11.84 -18.09
N THR A 173 -31.93 11.86 -19.31
CA THR A 173 -31.66 10.64 -20.09
C THR A 173 -30.18 10.31 -20.18
N ILE A 174 -29.84 9.04 -19.96
CA ILE A 174 -28.52 8.45 -20.19
C ILE A 174 -28.63 7.42 -21.30
N VAL A 175 -27.79 7.54 -22.32
CA VAL A 175 -27.69 6.59 -23.43
C VAL A 175 -26.52 5.65 -23.19
N ALA A 176 -26.74 4.37 -23.48
CA ALA A 176 -25.77 3.31 -23.38
C ALA A 176 -25.54 2.67 -24.75
N THR A 177 -24.28 2.56 -25.18
CA THR A 177 -23.93 1.91 -26.45
C THR A 177 -22.80 0.90 -26.30
N CYS A 178 -23.01 -0.33 -26.79
CA CYS A 178 -21.96 -1.34 -26.84
C CYS A 178 -21.16 -1.24 -28.15
N ASN A 179 -19.84 -1.31 -28.06
CA ASN A 179 -18.95 -1.22 -29.23
C ASN A 179 -18.85 -2.49 -30.08
N ILE A 180 -19.51 -3.59 -29.71
CA ILE A 180 -19.43 -4.88 -30.42
C ILE A 180 -20.79 -5.35 -30.93
N CYS A 181 -21.80 -5.39 -30.07
CA CYS A 181 -23.12 -5.93 -30.42
C CYS A 181 -24.13 -4.84 -30.81
N ASP A 182 -23.69 -3.58 -30.88
CA ASP A 182 -24.52 -2.40 -31.13
C ASP A 182 -25.74 -2.32 -30.20
N LEU A 183 -25.65 -2.87 -28.99
CA LEU A 183 -26.65 -2.66 -27.95
C LEU A 183 -26.84 -1.17 -27.75
N TRP A 184 -28.11 -0.74 -27.78
CA TRP A 184 -28.52 0.63 -27.61
C TRP A 184 -29.66 0.66 -26.59
N ASP A 185 -29.37 1.20 -25.41
CA ASP A 185 -30.33 1.32 -24.31
C ASP A 185 -30.39 2.76 -23.81
N MET A 186 -31.52 3.10 -23.18
CA MET A 186 -31.74 4.39 -22.53
C MET A 186 -32.19 4.21 -21.09
N PHE A 187 -31.63 5.01 -20.20
CA PHE A 187 -31.95 5.05 -18.79
C PHE A 187 -32.46 6.44 -18.43
N ASN A 188 -33.60 6.50 -17.73
CA ASN A 188 -34.14 7.76 -17.20
C ASN A 188 -33.76 7.89 -15.73
N MET A 189 -33.40 9.11 -15.32
CA MET A 189 -32.97 9.45 -13.96
C MET A 189 -34.10 9.58 -12.96
#